data_AF-A0A1F3BPE0-F1
#
_entry.id   AF-A0A1F3BPE0-F1
#
_cell.length_a   1.000
_cell.length_b   1.000
_cell.length_c   1.000
_cell.angle_alpha   90.00
_cell.angle_beta   90.00
_cell.angle_gamma   90.00
#
_symmetry.space_group_name_H-M   'P 1'
#
loop_
_entity.id
_entity.type
_entity.pdbx_description
1 polymer ?
#
loop_
_entity_poly.entity_id
_entity_poly.type
_entity_poly.pdbx_seq_one_letter_code
_entity_poly.pdbx_strand_id
1 'polypeptide(L)'
;MLDFLKPQLIPPYLKSDIEKKFCYINNMRAKYFTIALVVYSLFISSYDVFFNQSLLTHGNFIIQFKLDIVLIVFSVIFTLYIFFNQTKSAKNIREYYKTIHFIISLSTLCWFASDASLSSFEEEIVIQLYIIAVFLTSIVFYFSFYKYILQLFISIFFFIIIALVFEREVSEIFKSSVLNLILVFIAFLISRILYHQKTEIFMKEYEVSRLKEEKNFTTGIK
;
A
#
# COMPACT_ATOMS: atom_id res chain seq x y z
N MET A 1 -7.64 -22.08 -14.72
CA MET A 1 -7.47 -21.51 -13.36
C MET A 1 -6.21 -20.63 -13.23
N LEU A 2 -5.50 -20.28 -14.31
CA LEU A 2 -4.39 -19.29 -14.30
C LEU A 2 -4.76 -18.00 -15.06
N ASP A 3 -5.95 -17.91 -15.63
CA ASP A 3 -6.34 -16.80 -16.51
C ASP A 3 -6.50 -15.46 -15.77
N PHE A 4 -6.71 -15.48 -14.45
CA PHE A 4 -6.70 -14.27 -13.62
C PHE A 4 -5.30 -13.69 -13.39
N LEU A 5 -4.24 -14.46 -13.62
CA LEU A 5 -2.85 -13.97 -13.55
C LEU A 5 -2.37 -13.37 -14.88
N LYS A 6 -3.06 -13.65 -15.99
CA LYS A 6 -2.73 -13.05 -17.28
C LYS A 6 -3.02 -11.54 -17.22
N PRO A 7 -2.11 -10.70 -17.75
CA PRO A 7 -2.40 -9.27 -17.92
C PRO A 7 -3.68 -9.14 -18.74
N GLN A 8 -4.69 -8.51 -18.16
CA GLN A 8 -5.94 -8.29 -18.86
C GLN A 8 -5.71 -7.28 -19.98
N LEU A 9 -6.06 -7.68 -21.20
CA LEU A 9 -6.00 -6.81 -22.38
C LEU A 9 -7.15 -5.81 -22.31
N ILE A 10 -6.90 -4.70 -21.61
CA ILE A 10 -7.81 -3.57 -21.58
C ILE A 10 -7.69 -2.86 -22.94
N PRO A 11 -8.81 -2.63 -23.66
CA PRO A 11 -8.78 -1.88 -24.91
C PRO A 11 -8.15 -0.50 -24.72
N PRO A 12 -7.30 -0.02 -25.67
CA PRO A 12 -6.56 1.23 -25.50
C PRO A 12 -7.45 2.44 -25.19
N TYR A 13 -8.64 2.49 -25.82
CA TYR A 13 -9.60 3.58 -25.63
C TYR A 13 -10.23 3.61 -24.22
N LEU A 14 -10.26 2.48 -23.50
CA LEU A 14 -10.89 2.36 -22.18
C LEU A 14 -9.88 2.40 -21.02
N LYS A 15 -8.59 2.25 -21.34
CA LYS A 15 -7.50 2.19 -20.35
C LYS A 15 -7.47 3.42 -19.44
N SER A 16 -7.59 4.62 -20.02
CA SER A 16 -7.54 5.88 -19.25
C SER A 16 -8.68 5.97 -18.23
N ASP A 17 -9.90 5.59 -18.62
CA ASP A 17 -11.07 5.66 -17.75
C ASP A 17 -11.02 4.63 -16.62
N ILE A 18 -10.56 3.41 -16.93
CA ILE A 18 -10.35 2.37 -15.91
C ILE A 18 -9.27 2.80 -14.91
N GLU A 19 -8.16 3.37 -15.38
CA GLU A 19 -7.11 3.88 -14.48
C GLU A 19 -7.62 5.00 -13.57
N LYS A 20 -8.49 5.90 -14.08
CA LYS A 20 -9.15 6.91 -13.25
C LYS A 20 -10.07 6.27 -12.22
N LYS A 21 -10.87 5.27 -12.58
CA LYS A 21 -11.72 4.53 -11.62
C LYS A 21 -10.88 3.86 -10.52
N PHE A 22 -9.74 3.25 -10.86
CA PHE A 22 -8.83 2.69 -9.85
C PHE A 22 -8.26 3.77 -8.94
N CYS A 23 -7.79 4.89 -9.49
CA CYS A 23 -7.29 6.00 -8.70
C CYS A 23 -8.37 6.61 -7.80
N TYR A 24 -9.64 6.63 -8.23
CA TYR A 24 -10.77 7.07 -7.41
C TYR A 24 -10.97 6.16 -6.20
N ILE A 25 -10.96 4.84 -6.41
CA ILE A 25 -11.08 3.88 -5.31
C ILE A 25 -9.91 4.02 -4.35
N ASN A 26 -8.68 4.11 -4.88
CA ASN A 26 -7.50 4.33 -4.05
C ASN A 26 -7.62 5.62 -3.25
N ASN A 27 -8.16 6.69 -3.82
CA ASN A 27 -8.37 7.95 -3.10
C ASN A 27 -9.35 7.81 -1.94
N MET A 28 -10.48 7.13 -2.17
CA MET A 28 -11.48 6.87 -1.13
C MET A 28 -10.90 6.00 -0.01
N ARG A 29 -10.12 4.97 -0.36
CA ARG A 29 -9.50 4.08 0.62
C ARG A 29 -8.33 4.73 1.36
N ALA A 30 -7.52 5.51 0.65
CA ALA A 30 -6.40 6.27 1.21
C ALA A 30 -6.86 7.15 2.36
N LYS A 31 -8.04 7.78 2.26
CA LYS A 31 -8.60 8.61 3.34
C LYS A 31 -8.72 7.84 4.66
N TYR A 32 -9.38 6.68 4.63
CA TYR A 32 -9.57 5.87 5.84
C TYR A 32 -8.27 5.23 6.29
N PHE A 33 -7.43 4.83 5.33
CA PHE A 33 -6.12 4.26 5.59
C PHE A 33 -5.20 5.24 6.32
N THR A 34 -5.09 6.50 5.86
CA THR A 34 -4.21 7.48 6.52
C THR A 34 -4.74 7.91 7.88
N ILE A 35 -6.07 8.00 8.06
CA ILE A 35 -6.66 8.20 9.39
C ILE A 35 -6.31 7.04 10.33
N ALA A 36 -6.45 5.80 9.86
CA ALA A 36 -6.07 4.63 10.65
C ALA A 36 -4.56 4.62 10.97
N LEU A 37 -3.71 5.06 10.04
CA LEU A 37 -2.27 5.21 10.23
C LEU A 37 -1.96 6.24 11.33
N VAL A 38 -2.68 7.37 11.37
CA VAL A 38 -2.55 8.37 12.46
C VAL A 38 -2.93 7.76 13.80
N VAL A 39 -4.07 7.06 13.88
CA VAL A 39 -4.50 6.42 15.13
C VAL A 39 -3.50 5.34 15.59
N TYR A 40 -3.03 4.51 14.65
CA TYR A 40 -2.03 3.48 14.92
C TYR A 40 -0.71 4.08 15.41
N SER A 41 -0.22 5.13 14.74
CA SER A 41 1.03 5.79 15.10
C SER A 41 0.96 6.46 16.49
N LEU A 42 -0.16 7.10 16.83
CA LEU A 42 -0.36 7.62 18.18
C LEU A 42 -0.40 6.51 19.24
N PHE A 43 -1.04 5.37 18.91
CA PHE A 43 -1.12 4.23 19.83
C PHE A 43 0.25 3.60 20.09
N ILE A 44 1.01 3.31 19.03
CA ILE A 44 2.33 2.66 19.17
C ILE A 44 3.33 3.58 19.87
N SER A 45 3.34 4.88 19.56
CA SER A 45 4.23 5.83 20.22
C SER A 45 3.87 6.06 21.69
N SER A 46 2.58 6.03 22.02
CA SER A 46 2.15 6.06 23.42
C SER A 46 2.60 4.79 24.14
N TYR A 47 2.43 3.63 23.52
CA TYR A 47 2.89 2.35 24.07
C TYR A 47 4.40 2.36 24.34
N ASP A 48 5.17 2.92 23.40
CA ASP A 48 6.62 3.01 23.56
C ASP A 48 7.04 3.86 24.74
N VAL A 49 6.42 5.04 24.92
CA VAL A 49 6.72 5.94 26.03
C VAL A 49 6.28 5.35 27.38
N PHE A 50 5.07 4.77 27.45
CA PHE A 50 4.53 4.30 28.72
C PHE A 50 5.09 2.94 29.17
N PHE A 51 5.48 2.07 28.23
CA PHE A 51 5.89 0.70 28.54
C PHE A 51 7.33 0.41 28.08
N ASN A 52 7.64 0.57 26.80
CA ASN A 52 8.94 0.11 26.25
C ASN A 52 10.13 0.93 26.74
N GLN A 53 9.93 2.20 27.12
CA GLN A 53 11.00 3.03 27.71
C GLN A 53 11.67 2.37 28.92
N SER A 54 10.91 1.57 29.69
CA SER A 54 11.42 0.87 30.87
C SER A 54 12.15 -0.45 30.57
N LEU A 55 11.97 -0.98 29.35
CA LEU A 55 12.43 -2.31 28.94
C LEU A 55 13.63 -2.25 27.98
N LEU A 56 13.75 -1.17 27.20
CA LEU A 56 14.75 -1.03 26.15
C LEU A 56 16.01 -0.31 26.64
N THR A 57 17.15 -0.60 25.99
CA THR A 57 18.34 0.23 26.14
C THR A 57 18.05 1.65 25.67
N HIS A 58 18.61 2.64 26.36
CA HIS A 58 18.29 4.05 26.11
C HIS A 58 18.53 4.47 24.64
N GLY A 59 19.57 3.94 24.00
CA GLY A 59 19.88 4.20 22.59
C GLY A 59 18.81 3.65 21.63
N ASN A 60 18.37 2.41 21.83
CA ASN A 60 17.36 1.77 20.98
C ASN A 60 16.00 2.45 21.13
N PHE A 61 15.61 2.78 22.36
CA PHE A 61 14.39 3.55 22.63
C PHE A 61 14.39 4.90 21.88
N ILE A 62 15.48 5.65 21.92
CA ILE A 62 15.57 6.95 21.22
C ILE A 62 15.41 6.78 19.70
N ILE A 63 16.00 5.74 19.11
CA ILE A 63 15.92 5.50 17.67
C ILE A 63 14.49 5.11 17.27
N GLN A 64 13.86 4.21 18.03
CA GLN A 64 12.48 3.79 17.81
C GLN A 64 11.51 4.97 17.95
N PHE A 65 11.64 5.75 19.03
CA PHE A 65 10.82 6.95 19.25
C PHE A 65 10.97 8.00 18.13
N LYS A 66 12.17 8.15 17.56
CA LYS A 66 12.39 9.03 16.40
C LYS A 66 11.66 8.54 15.15
N LEU A 67 11.66 7.23 14.87
CA LEU A 67 10.93 6.67 13.73
C LEU A 67 9.41 6.78 13.90
N ASP A 68 8.95 6.63 15.12
CA ASP A 68 7.56 6.81 15.51
C ASP A 68 7.07 8.24 15.26
N ILE A 69 7.85 9.25 15.68
CA ILE A 69 7.58 10.65 15.36
C ILE A 69 7.53 10.86 13.84
N VAL A 70 8.47 10.26 13.10
CA VAL A 70 8.49 10.34 11.63
C VAL A 70 7.19 9.76 11.06
N LEU A 71 6.72 8.59 11.52
CA LEU A 71 5.45 8.03 11.09
C LEU A 71 4.29 8.96 11.39
N ILE A 72 4.19 9.50 12.61
CA ILE A 72 3.11 10.41 12.99
C ILE A 72 3.09 11.61 12.04
N VAL A 73 4.23 12.26 11.82
CA VAL A 73 4.33 13.45 10.95
C VAL A 73 3.91 13.11 9.52
N PHE A 74 4.43 12.01 8.95
CA PHE A 74 4.03 11.58 7.59
C PHE A 74 2.54 11.22 7.52
N SER A 75 2.01 10.52 8.53
CA SER A 75 0.60 10.12 8.61
C SER A 75 -0.32 11.35 8.64
N VAL A 76 0.04 12.37 9.42
CA VAL A 76 -0.71 13.63 9.51
C VAL A 76 -0.65 14.39 8.19
N ILE A 77 0.55 14.54 7.59
CA ILE A 77 0.72 15.22 6.30
C ILE A 77 -0.13 14.56 5.21
N PHE A 78 -0.06 13.23 5.09
CA PHE A 78 -0.84 12.52 4.09
C PHE A 78 -2.34 12.57 4.38
N THR A 79 -2.75 12.51 5.65
CA THR A 79 -4.16 12.64 6.03
C THR A 79 -4.72 14.00 5.66
N LEU A 80 -4.03 15.09 6.00
CA LEU A 80 -4.43 16.44 5.62
C LEU A 80 -4.47 16.57 4.10
N TYR A 81 -3.44 16.07 3.41
CA TYR A 81 -3.40 16.10 1.96
C TYR A 81 -4.62 15.42 1.32
N ILE A 82 -4.93 14.19 1.73
CA ILE A 82 -6.06 13.42 1.19
C ILE A 82 -7.39 14.07 1.56
N PHE A 83 -7.51 14.62 2.77
CA PHE A 83 -8.73 15.30 3.22
C PHE A 83 -9.03 16.54 2.36
N PHE A 84 -8.04 17.40 2.11
CA PHE A 84 -8.23 18.62 1.32
C PHE A 84 -8.33 18.35 -0.19
N ASN A 85 -7.71 17.29 -0.70
CA ASN A 85 -7.71 16.95 -2.12
C ASN A 85 -8.66 15.79 -2.46
N GLN A 86 -9.70 15.55 -1.64
CA GLN A 86 -10.61 14.43 -1.88
C GLN A 86 -11.42 14.65 -3.19
N THR A 87 -11.25 13.75 -4.15
CA THR A 87 -12.02 13.79 -5.41
C THR A 87 -13.44 13.26 -5.20
N LYS A 88 -14.44 14.03 -5.64
CA LYS A 88 -15.86 13.63 -5.58
C LYS A 88 -16.28 12.68 -6.71
N SER A 89 -15.50 12.62 -7.80
CA SER A 89 -15.79 11.80 -8.98
C SER A 89 -14.51 11.39 -9.71
N ALA A 90 -14.54 10.22 -10.36
CA ALA A 90 -13.44 9.73 -11.19
C ALA A 90 -13.10 10.67 -12.37
N LYS A 91 -14.07 11.48 -12.84
CA LYS A 91 -13.86 12.47 -13.91
C LYS A 91 -12.87 13.57 -13.51
N ASN A 92 -12.77 13.88 -12.21
CA ASN A 92 -11.94 14.97 -11.68
C ASN A 92 -10.52 14.50 -11.31
N ILE A 93 -10.17 13.25 -11.63
CA ILE A 93 -8.85 12.71 -11.32
C ILE A 93 -7.82 13.23 -12.30
N ARG A 94 -6.80 13.86 -11.71
CA ARG A 94 -5.57 14.32 -12.34
C ARG A 94 -4.43 13.32 -12.10
N GLU A 95 -3.37 13.39 -12.91
CA GLU A 95 -2.24 12.45 -12.84
C GLU A 95 -1.53 12.45 -11.47
N TYR A 96 -1.40 13.60 -10.79
CA TYR A 96 -0.70 13.66 -9.50
C TYR A 96 -1.36 12.80 -8.41
N TYR A 97 -2.68 12.57 -8.46
CA TYR A 97 -3.36 11.69 -7.50
C TYR A 97 -2.83 10.26 -7.58
N LYS A 98 -2.51 9.78 -8.79
CA LYS A 98 -1.95 8.44 -9.00
C LYS A 98 -0.58 8.31 -8.35
N THR A 99 0.22 9.38 -8.35
CA THR A 99 1.55 9.42 -7.74
C THR A 99 1.47 9.42 -6.22
N ILE A 100 0.51 10.14 -5.65
CA ILE A 100 0.42 10.30 -4.19
C ILE A 100 0.00 9.01 -3.49
N HIS A 101 -0.94 8.25 -4.06
CA HIS A 101 -1.29 6.94 -3.47
C HIS A 101 -0.10 5.97 -3.49
N PHE A 102 0.72 6.04 -4.54
CA PHE A 102 1.96 5.27 -4.61
C PHE A 102 2.94 5.70 -3.52
N ILE A 103 3.14 7.01 -3.32
CA ILE A 103 4.01 7.56 -2.26
C ILE A 103 3.52 7.12 -0.88
N ILE A 104 2.22 7.27 -0.57
CA ILE A 104 1.64 6.88 0.73
C ILE A 104 1.90 5.39 1.01
N SER A 105 1.61 4.54 0.03
CA SER A 105 1.76 3.10 0.15
C SER A 105 3.24 2.71 0.31
N LEU A 106 4.15 3.34 -0.45
CA LEU A 106 5.59 3.11 -0.37
C LEU A 106 6.16 3.57 0.98
N SER A 107 5.82 4.79 1.43
CA SER A 107 6.24 5.31 2.73
C SER A 107 5.80 4.40 3.88
N THR A 108 4.58 3.83 3.79
CA THR A 108 4.09 2.89 4.78
C THR A 108 4.93 1.61 4.80
N LEU A 109 5.21 1.01 3.63
CA LEU A 109 6.06 -0.18 3.57
C LEU A 109 7.47 0.07 4.10
N CYS A 110 8.07 1.21 3.73
CA CYS A 110 9.40 1.56 4.21
C CYS A 110 9.43 1.77 5.73
N TRP A 111 8.38 2.37 6.31
CA TRP A 111 8.31 2.52 7.75
C TRP A 111 8.22 1.16 8.47
N PHE A 112 7.31 0.28 8.05
CA PHE A 112 7.20 -1.05 8.63
C PHE A 112 8.44 -1.92 8.40
N ALA A 113 9.18 -1.68 7.31
CA ALA A 113 10.47 -2.31 7.08
C ALA A 113 11.53 -1.82 8.10
N SER A 114 11.56 -0.52 8.39
CA SER A 114 12.44 0.02 9.44
C SER A 114 12.09 -0.51 10.81
N ASP A 115 10.80 -0.53 11.15
CA ASP A 115 10.29 -1.00 12.43
C ASP A 115 10.60 -2.49 12.65
N ALA A 116 10.39 -3.33 11.61
CA ALA A 116 10.75 -4.74 11.64
C ALA A 116 12.24 -5.00 11.91
N SER A 117 13.12 -4.16 11.36
CA SER A 117 14.58 -4.26 11.57
C SER A 117 15.03 -3.75 12.94
N LEU A 118 14.25 -2.85 13.54
CA LEU A 118 14.53 -2.21 14.83
C LEU A 118 13.93 -2.91 16.03
N SER A 119 13.07 -3.91 15.81
CA SER A 119 12.50 -4.74 16.87
C SER A 119 13.57 -5.09 17.92
N SER A 120 13.36 -4.49 19.08
CA SER A 120 14.36 -4.22 20.10
C SER A 120 14.28 -5.18 21.27
N PHE A 121 13.42 -6.22 21.16
CA PHE A 121 13.13 -7.15 22.23
C PHE A 121 14.01 -8.41 22.27
N GLU A 122 14.58 -8.87 21.14
CA GLU A 122 15.17 -10.24 21.13
C GLU A 122 16.41 -10.43 20.24
N GLU A 123 17.11 -9.39 19.77
CA GLU A 123 18.11 -9.56 18.68
C GLU A 123 17.52 -10.18 17.39
N GLU A 124 16.21 -10.45 17.33
CA GLU A 124 15.52 -11.01 16.18
C GLU A 124 14.80 -9.94 15.35
N ILE A 125 14.81 -10.15 14.03
CA ILE A 125 14.03 -9.36 13.06
C ILE A 125 12.57 -9.81 13.12
N VAL A 126 11.67 -8.93 13.60
CA VAL A 126 10.21 -9.20 13.60
C VAL A 126 9.61 -8.82 12.25
N ILE A 127 9.94 -9.64 11.26
CA ILE A 127 9.51 -9.43 9.87
C ILE A 127 8.00 -9.53 9.65
N GLN A 128 7.27 -10.12 10.60
CA GLN A 128 5.82 -10.21 10.56
C GLN A 128 5.18 -8.82 10.40
N LEU A 129 5.74 -7.77 11.03
CA LEU A 129 5.27 -6.39 10.90
C LEU A 129 5.36 -5.88 9.46
N TYR A 130 6.50 -6.11 8.81
CA TYR A 130 6.68 -5.78 7.40
C TYR A 130 5.74 -6.57 6.49
N ILE A 131 5.54 -7.87 6.75
CA ILE A 131 4.62 -8.70 5.97
C ILE A 131 3.18 -8.22 6.11
N ILE A 132 2.74 -7.87 7.32
CA ILE A 132 1.40 -7.30 7.56
C ILE A 132 1.22 -6.05 6.70
N ALA A 133 2.22 -5.17 6.62
CA ALA A 133 2.16 -3.98 5.78
C ALA A 133 2.08 -4.32 4.28
N VAL A 134 2.82 -5.33 3.81
CA VAL A 134 2.73 -5.83 2.43
C VAL A 134 1.32 -6.33 2.12
N PHE A 135 0.71 -7.15 2.99
CA PHE A 135 -0.66 -7.61 2.80
C PHE A 135 -1.67 -6.45 2.85
N LEU A 136 -1.51 -5.55 3.81
CA LEU A 136 -2.41 -4.41 3.98
C LEU A 136 -2.41 -3.53 2.74
N THR A 137 -1.22 -3.16 2.24
CA THR A 137 -1.09 -2.35 1.02
C THR A 137 -1.61 -3.08 -0.23
N SER A 138 -1.44 -4.40 -0.31
CA SER A 138 -1.96 -5.24 -1.40
C SER A 138 -3.50 -5.24 -1.51
N ILE A 139 -4.18 -5.14 -0.36
CA ILE A 139 -5.65 -5.16 -0.25
C ILE A 139 -6.21 -3.75 -0.42
N VAL A 140 -5.59 -2.76 0.22
CA VAL A 140 -6.06 -1.37 0.24
C VAL A 140 -5.91 -0.73 -1.13
N PHE A 141 -4.75 -0.87 -1.78
CA PHE A 141 -4.43 -0.14 -3.01
C PHE A 141 -4.46 -1.03 -4.25
N TYR A 142 -5.19 -0.56 -5.26
CA TYR A 142 -5.15 -1.13 -6.60
C TYR A 142 -4.07 -0.48 -7.43
N PHE A 143 -2.95 -1.19 -7.61
CA PHE A 143 -1.88 -0.75 -8.52
C PHE A 143 -1.78 -1.66 -9.75
N SER A 144 -1.29 -1.09 -10.85
CA SER A 144 -0.90 -1.88 -12.00
C SER A 144 0.29 -2.79 -11.63
N PHE A 145 0.49 -3.86 -12.40
CA PHE A 145 1.54 -4.85 -12.18
C PHE A 145 2.91 -4.19 -11.93
N TYR A 146 3.35 -3.32 -12.85
CA TYR A 146 4.65 -2.66 -12.76
C TYR A 146 4.79 -1.76 -11.54
N LYS A 147 3.73 -1.02 -11.17
CA LYS A 147 3.76 -0.14 -10.00
C LYS A 147 3.89 -0.95 -8.72
N TYR A 148 3.13 -2.03 -8.58
CA TYR A 148 3.19 -2.85 -7.38
C TYR A 148 4.53 -3.58 -7.23
N ILE A 149 5.08 -4.14 -8.33
CA ILE A 149 6.42 -4.75 -8.31
C ILE A 149 7.50 -3.74 -7.96
N LEU A 150 7.45 -2.54 -8.56
CA LEU A 150 8.39 -1.48 -8.25
C LEU A 150 8.33 -1.11 -6.75
N GLN A 151 7.12 -1.03 -6.19
CA GLN A 151 6.93 -0.73 -4.78
C GLN A 151 7.53 -1.82 -3.88
N LEU A 152 7.27 -3.09 -4.18
CA LEU A 152 7.86 -4.22 -3.46
C LEU A 152 9.38 -4.20 -3.54
N PHE A 153 9.94 -4.05 -4.75
CA PHE A 153 11.38 -4.01 -4.97
C PHE A 153 12.05 -2.91 -4.15
N ILE A 154 11.52 -1.68 -4.20
CA ILE A 154 12.06 -0.57 -3.41
C ILE A 154 11.96 -0.87 -1.91
N SER A 155 10.84 -1.42 -1.44
CA SER A 155 10.66 -1.72 -0.01
C SER A 155 11.60 -2.83 0.49
N ILE A 156 11.85 -3.87 -0.31
CA ILE A 156 12.79 -4.94 0.03
C ILE A 156 14.22 -4.40 0.06
N PHE A 157 14.59 -3.60 -0.95
CA PHE A 157 15.91 -2.96 -0.99
C PHE A 157 16.12 -2.06 0.23
N PHE A 158 15.09 -1.28 0.60
CA PHE A 158 15.11 -0.44 1.79
C PHE A 158 15.24 -1.26 3.08
N PHE A 159 14.48 -2.35 3.22
CA PHE A 159 14.58 -3.29 4.35
C PHE A 159 16.01 -3.83 4.52
N ILE A 160 16.63 -4.31 3.43
CA ILE A 160 18.00 -4.86 3.46
C ILE A 160 19.00 -3.79 3.91
N ILE A 161 18.92 -2.57 3.36
CA ILE A 161 19.82 -1.47 3.75
C ILE A 161 19.67 -1.15 5.23
N ILE A 162 18.45 -1.00 5.71
CA ILE A 162 18.22 -0.65 7.12
C ILE A 162 18.68 -1.77 8.05
N ALA A 163 18.43 -3.04 7.71
CA ALA A 163 18.91 -4.18 8.49
C ALA A 163 20.45 -4.19 8.59
N LEU A 164 21.16 -3.91 7.49
CA LEU A 164 22.62 -3.80 7.48
C LEU A 164 23.15 -2.60 8.30
N VAL A 165 22.44 -1.46 8.29
CA VAL A 165 22.78 -0.28 9.10
C VAL A 165 22.68 -0.58 10.59
N PHE A 166 21.75 -1.46 10.99
CA PHE A 166 21.61 -1.94 12.37
C PHE A 166 22.45 -3.20 12.66
N GLU A 167 23.48 -3.45 11.85
CA GLU A 167 24.48 -4.52 12.06
C GLU A 167 23.87 -5.92 12.20
N ARG A 168 22.67 -6.16 11.62
CA ARG A 168 22.03 -7.48 11.65
C ARG A 168 22.85 -8.48 10.84
N GLU A 169 22.92 -9.72 11.33
CA GLU A 169 23.66 -10.75 10.61
C GLU A 169 23.02 -11.04 9.25
N VAL A 170 23.86 -11.20 8.23
CA VAL A 170 23.42 -11.54 6.87
C VAL A 170 22.65 -12.88 6.88
N SER A 171 23.07 -13.83 7.70
CA SER A 171 22.42 -15.13 7.94
C SER A 171 20.95 -14.98 8.37
N GLU A 172 20.67 -14.08 9.32
CA GLU A 172 19.34 -13.79 9.86
C GLU A 172 18.45 -13.07 8.84
N ILE A 173 19.04 -12.11 8.11
CA ILE A 173 18.35 -11.41 7.02
C ILE A 173 17.89 -12.43 5.97
N PHE A 174 18.74 -13.36 5.54
CA PHE A 174 18.40 -14.36 4.53
C PHE A 174 17.41 -15.41 5.03
N LYS A 175 17.60 -15.94 6.24
CA LYS A 175 16.71 -16.95 6.83
C LYS A 175 15.29 -16.41 6.98
N SER A 176 15.17 -15.16 7.42
CA SER A 176 13.90 -14.44 7.45
C SER A 176 13.36 -14.26 6.02
N SER A 177 14.18 -13.73 5.11
CA SER A 177 13.76 -13.39 3.75
C SER A 177 13.16 -14.56 2.94
N VAL A 178 13.65 -15.80 3.08
CA VAL A 178 13.16 -16.93 2.25
C VAL A 178 11.69 -17.27 2.52
N LEU A 179 11.29 -17.42 3.79
CA LEU A 179 9.89 -17.69 4.14
C LEU A 179 9.00 -16.47 3.82
N ASN A 180 9.56 -15.27 3.95
CA ASN A 180 8.86 -14.03 3.67
C ASN A 180 8.65 -13.78 2.18
N LEU A 181 9.55 -14.24 1.30
CA LEU A 181 9.38 -14.17 -0.14
C LEU A 181 8.14 -14.95 -0.60
N ILE A 182 7.84 -16.09 0.03
CA ILE A 182 6.61 -16.85 -0.24
C ILE A 182 5.39 -16.01 0.15
N LEU A 183 5.41 -15.38 1.32
CA LEU A 183 4.30 -14.54 1.80
C LEU A 183 4.13 -13.27 0.96
N VAL A 184 5.22 -12.61 0.55
CA VAL A 184 5.21 -11.48 -0.39
C VAL A 184 4.66 -11.91 -1.75
N PHE A 185 5.00 -13.11 -2.23
CA PHE A 185 4.44 -13.67 -3.45
C PHE A 185 2.94 -13.92 -3.32
N ILE A 186 2.46 -14.42 -2.18
CA ILE A 186 1.02 -14.60 -1.92
C ILE A 186 0.31 -13.23 -1.91
N ALA A 187 0.85 -12.23 -1.21
CA ALA A 187 0.29 -10.87 -1.21
C ALA A 187 0.26 -10.26 -2.62
N PHE A 188 1.29 -10.53 -3.42
CA PHE A 188 1.31 -10.17 -4.84
C PHE A 188 0.16 -10.83 -5.61
N LEU A 189 -0.04 -12.14 -5.47
CA LEU A 189 -1.15 -12.85 -6.11
C LEU A 189 -2.50 -12.28 -5.70
N ILE A 190 -2.71 -11.99 -4.41
CA ILE A 190 -3.93 -11.35 -3.92
C ILE A 190 -4.15 -9.99 -4.60
N SER A 191 -3.12 -9.14 -4.63
CA SER A 191 -3.18 -7.84 -5.33
C SER A 191 -3.59 -8.02 -6.79
N ARG A 192 -3.07 -9.04 -7.48
CA ARG A 192 -3.40 -9.33 -8.90
C ARG A 192 -4.83 -9.81 -9.07
N ILE A 193 -5.28 -10.74 -8.24
CA ILE A 193 -6.65 -11.25 -8.27
C ILE A 193 -7.64 -10.11 -8.05
N LEU A 194 -7.42 -9.28 -7.02
CA LEU A 194 -8.29 -8.15 -6.71
C LEU A 194 -8.30 -7.10 -7.85
N TYR A 195 -7.14 -6.81 -8.43
CA TYR A 195 -7.04 -5.89 -9.58
C TYR A 195 -7.77 -6.44 -10.82
N HIS A 196 -7.61 -7.73 -11.11
CA HIS A 196 -8.25 -8.41 -12.23
C HIS A 196 -9.77 -8.41 -12.09
N GLN A 197 -10.28 -8.85 -10.94
CA GLN A 197 -11.72 -8.86 -10.64
C GLN A 197 -12.34 -7.47 -10.78
N LYS A 198 -11.66 -6.43 -10.29
CA LYS A 198 -12.16 -5.05 -10.44
C LYS A 198 -12.13 -4.54 -11.88
N THR A 199 -11.11 -4.92 -12.64
CA THR A 199 -11.03 -4.59 -14.07
C THR A 199 -12.21 -5.23 -14.82
N GLU A 200 -12.52 -6.51 -14.59
CA GLU A 200 -13.67 -7.18 -15.20
C GLU A 200 -14.99 -6.48 -14.91
N ILE A 201 -15.20 -6.08 -13.65
CA ILE A 201 -16.41 -5.37 -13.24
C ILE A 201 -16.53 -4.06 -14.02
N PHE A 202 -15.44 -3.30 -14.15
CA PHE A 202 -15.47 -2.04 -14.91
C PHE A 202 -15.71 -2.22 -16.40
N MET A 203 -15.15 -3.27 -17.00
CA MET A 203 -15.40 -3.61 -18.40
C MET A 203 -16.88 -3.95 -18.63
N LYS A 204 -17.48 -4.76 -17.75
CA LYS A 204 -18.91 -5.12 -17.81
C LYS A 204 -19.81 -3.90 -17.57
N GLU A 205 -19.49 -3.06 -16.60
CA GLU A 205 -20.22 -1.79 -16.36
C GLU A 205 -20.22 -0.90 -17.60
N TYR A 206 -19.08 -0.80 -18.29
CA TYR A 206 -18.94 -0.02 -19.51
C TYR A 206 -19.80 -0.61 -20.64
N GLU A 207 -19.71 -1.92 -20.86
CA GLU A 207 -20.50 -2.61 -21.89
C GLU A 207 -22.01 -2.47 -21.66
N VAL A 208 -22.47 -2.62 -20.42
CA VAL A 208 -23.88 -2.40 -20.06
C VAL A 208 -24.30 -0.96 -20.32
N SER A 209 -23.43 0.02 -20.04
CA SER A 209 -23.74 1.44 -20.29
C SER A 209 -23.84 1.71 -21.79
N ARG A 210 -22.91 1.19 -22.60
CA ARG A 210 -22.94 1.31 -24.06
C ARG A 210 -24.21 0.71 -24.65
N LEU A 211 -24.57 -0.52 -24.25
CA LEU A 211 -25.78 -1.19 -24.75
C LEU A 211 -27.07 -0.43 -24.38
N LYS A 212 -27.10 0.22 -23.21
CA LYS A 212 -28.22 1.09 -22.81
C LYS A 212 -28.30 2.34 -23.68
N GLU A 213 -27.17 2.98 -23.98
CA GLU A 213 -27.11 4.14 -24.87
C GLU A 213 -27.55 3.79 -26.29
N GLU A 214 -27.09 2.65 -26.83
CA GLU A 214 -27.53 2.13 -28.14
C GLU A 214 -29.04 1.83 -28.16
N LYS A 215 -29.58 1.24 -27.08
CA LYS A 215 -31.03 1.01 -26.95
C LYS A 215 -31.83 2.31 -26.91
N ASN A 216 -31.38 3.31 -26.16
CA ASN A 216 -32.05 4.61 -26.07
C ASN A 216 -32.01 5.34 -27.42
N PHE A 217 -30.88 5.28 -28.11
CA PHE A 217 -30.71 5.84 -29.46
C PHE A 217 -31.67 5.18 -30.46
N THR A 218 -31.76 3.85 -30.46
CA THR A 218 -32.65 3.10 -31.38
C THR A 218 -34.13 3.25 -31.07
N THR A 219 -34.50 3.49 -29.80
CA THR A 219 -35.89 3.69 -29.38
C THR A 219 -36.35 5.16 -29.39
N GLY A 220 -35.45 6.11 -29.70
CA GLY A 220 -35.76 7.54 -29.72
C GLY A 220 -36.09 8.15 -28.35
N ILE A 221 -35.85 7.41 -27.27
CA ILE A 221 -36.07 7.88 -25.90
C ILE A 221 -34.85 8.72 -25.51
N LYS A 222 -35.01 10.05 -25.52
CA LYS A 222 -34.02 11.00 -25.00
C LYS A 222 -34.12 11.13 -23.48
#